data_AF-A0A6L3T0R5-F1
#
_entry.id   AF-A0A6L3T0R5-F1
#
_cell.length_a   1.000
_cell.length_b   1.000
_cell.length_c   1.000
_cell.angle_alpha   90.00
_cell.angle_beta   90.00
_cell.angle_gamma   90.00
#
_symmetry.space_group_name_H-M   'P 1'
#
loop_
_entity.id
_entity.type
_entity.pdbx_description
1 polymer ?
#
loop_
_entity_poly.entity_id
_entity_poly.type
_entity_poly.pdbx_seq_one_letter_code
_entity_poly.pdbx_strand_id
1 'polypeptide(L)' 'MAADTGISPNTIAKWLDRGSAPTSWAFLRLLSAYGPELACAVMTDPPAWLDRAAREEERRRLEAQIAALQARLDGGER' A
#
# COMPACT_ATOMS: atom_id res chain seq x y z
N MET A 1 1.45 9.30 1.37
CA MET A 1 2.15 9.13 2.67
C MET A 1 1.38 9.75 3.84
N ALA A 2 1.42 11.06 4.06
CA ALA A 2 0.71 11.69 5.19
C ALA A 2 -0.82 11.74 4.99
N ALA A 3 -1.27 12.06 3.77
CA ALA A 3 -2.70 12.18 3.44
C ALA A 3 -3.44 10.84 3.59
N ASP A 4 -2.82 9.74 3.15
CA ASP A 4 -3.46 8.41 3.11
C ASP A 4 -3.50 7.72 4.48
N THR A 5 -2.66 8.16 5.42
CA THR A 5 -2.46 7.49 6.71
C THR A 5 -3.02 8.28 7.88
N GLY A 6 -3.35 9.56 7.68
CA GLY A 6 -3.73 10.50 8.74
C GLY A 6 -2.62 10.69 9.79
N ILE A 7 -1.37 10.46 9.42
CA ILE A 7 -0.17 10.70 10.24
C ILE A 7 0.41 12.04 9.83
N SER A 8 0.84 12.84 10.81
CA SER A 8 1.37 14.17 10.51
C SER A 8 2.62 14.09 9.61
N PRO A 9 2.78 15.00 8.63
CA PRO A 9 3.97 15.03 7.77
C PRO A 9 5.28 15.14 8.56
N ASN A 10 5.27 15.90 9.66
CA ASN A 10 6.43 16.07 10.53
C ASN A 10 6.83 14.76 11.23
N THR A 11 5.84 13.94 11.63
CA THR A 11 6.09 12.62 12.21
C THR A 11 6.73 11.68 11.18
N ILE A 12 6.21 11.67 9.94
CA ILE A 12 6.77 10.88 8.85
C ILE A 12 8.19 11.33 8.52
N ALA A 13 8.46 12.64 8.46
CA ALA A 13 9.79 13.18 8.21
C ALA A 13 10.82 12.67 9.23
N LYS A 14 10.47 12.65 10.52
CA LYS A 14 11.34 12.11 11.58
C LYS A 14 11.66 10.61 11.42
N TRP A 15 10.78 9.83 10.80
CA TRP A 15 11.07 8.42 10.47
C TRP A 15 12.04 8.31 9.30
N LEU A 16 11.85 9.13 8.27
CA LEU A 16 12.71 9.15 7.08
C LEU A 16 14.12 9.62 7.41
N ASP A 17 14.25 10.61 8.28
CA ASP A 17 15.54 11.10 8.79
C ASP A 17 16.21 10.13 9.78
N ARG A 18 15.62 8.95 10.01
CA ARG A 18 16.04 7.93 11.00
C ARG A 18 16.12 8.45 12.45
N GLY A 19 15.51 9.60 12.74
CA GLY A 19 15.45 10.18 14.08
C GLY A 19 14.48 9.44 15.01
N SER A 20 13.62 8.58 14.48
CA SER A 20 12.70 7.73 15.25
C SER A 20 12.16 6.57 14.41
N ALA A 21 11.60 5.54 15.05
CA ALA A 21 10.88 4.46 14.40
C ALA A 21 9.35 4.65 14.52
N PRO A 22 8.54 4.10 13.60
CA PRO A 22 7.09 4.07 13.75
C PRO A 22 6.68 3.29 15.00
N THR A 23 5.65 3.78 15.69
CA THR A 23 4.97 2.97 16.72
C THR A 23 4.16 1.85 16.05
N SER A 24 3.83 0.79 16.78
CA SER A 24 3.01 -0.31 16.23
C SER A 24 1.67 0.19 15.66
N TRP A 25 1.07 1.19 16.30
CA TRP A 25 -0.17 1.80 15.80
C TRP A 25 0.03 2.57 14.50
N ALA A 26 1.12 3.34 14.40
CA ALA A 26 1.49 4.01 13.16
C ALA A 26 1.76 3.00 12.03
N PHE A 27 2.44 1.89 12.35
CA PHE A 27 2.68 0.81 11.41
C PHE A 27 1.37 0.19 10.91
N LEU A 28 0.39 -0.07 11.78
CA LEU A 28 -0.92 -0.57 11.37
C LEU A 28 -1.65 0.40 10.43
N ARG A 29 -1.57 1.71 10.66
CA ARG A 29 -2.15 2.71 9.73
C ARG A 29 -1.46 2.71 8.38
N LEU A 30 -0.14 2.58 8.36
CA LEU A 30 0.61 2.43 7.12
C LEU A 30 0.19 1.14 6.40
N LEU A 31 0.07 0.02 7.12
CA LEU A 31 -0.36 -1.26 6.56
C LEU A 31 -1.79 -1.19 5.99
N SER A 32 -2.71 -0.51 6.66
CA SER A 32 -4.08 -0.31 6.14
C SER A 32 -4.11 0.57 4.89
N ALA A 33 -3.22 1.55 4.77
CA ALA A 33 -3.18 2.46 3.62
C ALA A 33 -2.49 1.86 2.40
N TYR A 34 -1.40 1.11 2.59
CA TYR A 34 -0.56 0.61 1.51
C TYR A 34 -0.71 -0.88 1.23
N GLY A 35 -1.37 -1.62 2.11
CA GLY A 35 -1.58 -3.05 1.94
C GLY A 35 -0.37 -3.92 2.29
N PRO A 36 -0.46 -5.23 2.02
CA PRO A 36 0.57 -6.23 2.35
C PRO A 36 1.94 -5.94 1.73
N GLU A 37 2.00 -5.21 0.61
CA GLU A 37 3.23 -4.84 -0.08
C GLU A 37 4.15 -3.99 0.79
N LEU A 38 3.59 -3.12 1.63
CA LEU A 38 4.37 -2.37 2.61
C LEU A 38 5.07 -3.31 3.59
N ALA A 39 4.34 -4.30 4.13
CA ALA A 39 4.90 -5.23 5.09
C ALA A 39 6.00 -6.08 4.45
N CYS A 40 5.83 -6.53 3.21
CA CYS A 40 6.89 -7.19 2.44
C CYS A 40 8.12 -6.27 2.28
N ALA A 41 7.93 -4.98 2.04
CA ALA A 41 9.03 -4.05 1.78
C ALA A 41 9.88 -3.71 3.03
N VAL A 42 9.31 -3.78 4.23
CA VAL A 42 10.01 -3.43 5.48
C VAL A 42 10.53 -4.63 6.26
N MET A 43 10.08 -5.85 5.94
CA MET A 43 10.55 -7.08 6.60
C MET A 43 11.78 -7.63 5.89
N THR A 44 12.83 -7.97 6.65
CA THR A 44 14.03 -8.61 6.10
C THR A 44 13.73 -10.01 5.53
N ASP A 45 12.82 -10.74 6.17
CA ASP A 45 12.38 -12.08 5.76
C ASP A 45 10.86 -12.18 5.96
N PRO A 46 10.05 -11.79 4.96
CA PRO A 46 8.60 -11.83 5.08
C PRO A 46 8.10 -13.28 5.09
N PRO A 47 7.13 -13.63 5.94
CA PRO A 47 6.58 -14.97 5.95
C PRO A 47 5.85 -15.26 4.64
N ALA A 48 5.95 -16.49 4.13
CA ALA A 48 5.41 -16.87 2.81
C ALA A 48 3.90 -16.59 2.60
N TRP A 49 3.10 -16.53 3.68
CA TRP A 49 1.70 -16.14 3.56
C TRP A 49 1.52 -14.67 3.15
N LEU A 50 2.44 -13.80 3.54
CA LEU A 50 2.40 -12.36 3.25
C LEU A 50 2.74 -12.10 1.79
N ASP A 51 3.72 -12.82 1.22
CA ASP A 51 4.01 -12.75 -0.22
C ASP A 51 2.82 -13.20 -1.07
N ARG A 52 2.11 -14.25 -0.64
CA ARG A 52 0.88 -14.68 -1.32
C ARG A 52 -0.20 -13.60 -1.24
N ALA A 53 -0.35 -12.94 -0.08
CA ALA A 53 -1.30 -11.84 0.09
C ALA A 53 -0.94 -10.64 -0.79
N ALA A 54 0.34 -10.27 -0.89
CA ALA A 54 0.82 -9.20 -1.76
C ALA A 54 0.54 -9.50 -3.25
N ARG A 55 0.77 -10.73 -3.70
CA ARG A 55 0.47 -11.14 -5.08
C ARG A 55 -1.04 -11.14 -5.39
N GLU A 56 -1.86 -11.55 -4.43
CA GLU A 56 -3.32 -11.52 -4.55
C GLU A 56 -3.85 -10.09 -4.67
N GLU A 57 -3.36 -9.18 -3.82
CA GLU A 57 -3.74 -7.77 -3.84
C GLU A 57 -3.32 -7.09 -5.15
N GLU A 58 -2.10 -7.35 -5.61
CA GLU A 58 -1.63 -6.85 -6.91
C GLU A 58 -2.50 -7.37 -8.06
N ARG A 59 -2.87 -8.65 -8.05
CA ARG A 59 -3.77 -9.21 -9.07
C ARG A 59 -5.11 -8.48 -9.08
N ARG A 60 -5.72 -8.24 -7.93
CA ARG A 60 -7.00 -7.50 -7.81
C ARG A 60 -6.90 -6.08 -8.35
N ARG A 61 -5.79 -5.38 -8.08
CA ARG A 61 -5.54 -4.04 -8.62
C ARG A 61 -5.42 -4.05 -10.15
N LEU A 62 -4.74 -5.05 -10.71
CA LEU A 62 -4.63 -5.20 -12.16
C LEU A 62 -5.98 -5.53 -12.80
N GLU A 63 -6.75 -6.44 -12.21
CA GLU A 63 -8.11 -6.78 -12.64
C GLU A 63 -9.03 -5.54 -12.63
N ALA A 64 -8.97 -4.73 -11.57
CA ALA A 64 -9.73 -3.48 -11.47
C ALA A 64 -9.32 -2.45 -12.54
N GLN A 65 -8.02 -2.34 -12.84
CA GLN A 65 -7.52 -1.47 -13.91
C GLN A 65 -7.98 -1.94 -15.29
N ILE A 66 -7.95 -3.25 -15.55
CA ILE A 66 -8.46 -3.85 -16.79
C ILE A 66 -9.95 -3.51 -16.95
N ALA A 67 -10.76 -3.75 -15.91
CA ALA A 67 -12.19 -3.45 -15.96
C ALA A 67 -12.46 -1.95 -16.20
N ALA A 68 -11.70 -1.06 -15.55
CA ALA A 68 -11.83 0.38 -15.75
C ALA A 68 -11.45 0.82 -17.18
N LEU A 69 -10.41 0.23 -17.75
CA LEU A 69 -9.98 0.51 -19.13
C LEU A 69 -11.00 -0.01 -20.15
N GLN A 70 -11.52 -1.22 -19.95
CA GLN A 70 -12.58 -1.79 -20.79
C GLN A 70 -13.83 -0.91 -20.79
N ALA A 71 -14.29 -0.48 -19.61
CA ALA A 71 -15.44 0.43 -19.49
C ALA A 71 -15.24 1.76 -20.23
N ARG A 72 -13.99 2.26 -20.31
CA ARG A 72 -13.67 3.49 -21.08
C ARG A 72 -13.68 3.26 -22.59
N LEU A 73 -13.27 2.08 -23.05
CA LEU A 73 -13.36 1.71 -24.46
C LEU A 73 -14.82 1.58 -24.87
N ASP A 74 -15.61 0.79 -24.14
CA ASP A 74 -17.03 0.54 -24.43
C ASP A 74 -17.88 1.83 -24.34
N GLY A 75 -17.53 2.74 -23.42
CA GLY A 75 -18.18 4.03 -23.26
C GLY A 75 -17.77 5.10 -24.28
N GLY A 76 -16.68 4.86 -25.04
CA GLY A 76 -16.19 5.74 -26.10
C GLY A 76 -16.69 5.37 -27.50
N GLU A 77 -17.32 4.20 -27.67
CA GLU A 77 -17.86 3.70 -28.95
C GLU A 77 -19.36 4.05 -29.17
N ARG A 78 -19.79 5.27 -28.84
CA ARG A 78 -21.12 5.79 -29.22
C ARG A 78 -21.05 7.15 -29.91
#